data_AF-A0A7S3LYE9-F1
#
_entry.id   AF-A0A7S3LYE9-F1
#
_cell.length_a   1.000
_cell.length_b   1.000
_cell.length_c   1.000
_cell.angle_alpha   90.00
_cell.angle_beta   90.00
_cell.angle_gamma   90.00
#
_symmetry.space_group_name_H-M   'P 1'
#
loop_
_entity.id
_entity.type
_entity.pdbx_description
1 polymer ?
#
loop_
_entity_poly.entity_id
_entity_poly.type
_entity_poly.pdbx_seq_one_letter_code
_entity_poly.pdbx_strand_id
1 'polypeptide(L)'
;QFSFITMMIGVIRSSKLGLKSLACSRAMSKIVADITGNPYKLTSDKAAWNMDESIIDMLSSNNDARPKLREILQDDAGSSFSKILILFENLRYGMDYRIPEIAQSLVEIEGMLVEGKLTRREGYYAAAALAWYEGYYLKCGALLETSLVNSRGDLLAVRLAQNAYLAAGSSKNVLNCVIRQPSTQDSPKHLEGYLLGMFATGYVETGSLLRAEEEGL
;
A
#
# COMPACT_ATOMS: atom_id res chain seq x y z
N GLN A 1 -11.95 54.18 20.93
CA GLN A 1 -12.51 52.84 21.23
C GLN A 1 -11.33 51.87 21.12
N PHE A 2 -10.47 51.75 22.14
CA PHE A 2 -10.46 50.68 23.17
C PHE A 2 -10.88 49.31 22.59
N SER A 3 -10.24 48.16 22.79
CA SER A 3 -9.07 47.63 23.51
C SER A 3 -9.26 46.09 23.42
N PHE A 4 -8.29 45.27 23.85
CA PHE A 4 -8.40 43.81 24.15
C PHE A 4 -8.32 42.87 22.92
N ILE A 5 -7.42 41.89 22.77
CA ILE A 5 -6.55 41.15 23.71
C ILE A 5 -5.26 40.72 23.00
N THR A 6 -4.13 41.18 23.54
CA THR A 6 -2.84 40.49 23.57
C THR A 6 -2.74 39.89 24.97
N MET A 7 -2.71 38.57 25.14
CA MET A 7 -2.09 37.86 26.28
C MET A 7 -2.53 36.39 26.31
N MET A 8 -1.60 35.48 26.01
CA MET A 8 -1.31 34.32 26.84
C MET A 8 0.03 33.73 26.39
N ILE A 9 1.11 34.45 26.71
CA ILE A 9 2.41 33.85 26.94
C ILE A 9 2.31 33.15 28.29
N GLY A 10 1.92 31.88 28.26
CA GLY A 10 1.83 31.00 29.42
C GLY A 10 3.19 30.39 29.73
N VAL A 11 3.86 30.98 30.72
CA VAL A 11 5.05 30.49 31.41
C VAL A 11 4.81 29.05 31.90
N ILE A 12 5.43 28.05 31.27
CA ILE A 12 5.59 26.72 31.87
C ILE A 12 6.95 26.67 32.54
N ARG A 13 6.88 26.58 33.87
CA ARG A 13 7.98 26.40 34.80
C ARG A 13 8.84 25.20 34.44
N SER A 14 10.14 25.44 34.50
CA SER A 14 11.19 24.45 34.67
C SER A 14 10.89 23.54 35.88
N SER A 15 10.61 22.26 35.62
CA SER A 15 10.77 21.20 36.60
C SER A 15 11.70 20.14 36.00
N LYS A 16 12.84 19.97 36.68
CA LYS A 16 13.82 18.92 36.43
C LYS A 16 13.13 17.56 36.50
N LEU A 17 13.02 16.88 35.37
CA LEU A 17 12.97 15.43 35.31
C LEU A 17 14.04 14.98 34.34
N GLY A 18 14.90 14.09 34.83
CA GLY A 18 16.12 13.67 34.17
C GLY A 18 15.86 13.21 32.75
N LEU A 19 16.41 13.96 31.80
CA LEU A 19 16.73 13.46 30.46
C LEU A 19 17.73 12.31 30.64
N LYS A 20 17.20 11.11 30.88
CA LYS A 20 17.84 9.92 30.33
C LYS A 20 17.85 10.16 28.84
N SER A 21 19.04 10.46 28.33
CA SER A 21 19.37 10.31 26.91
C SER A 21 18.90 8.92 26.49
N LEU A 22 17.67 8.84 25.98
CA LEU A 22 17.28 7.79 25.08
C LEU A 22 18.16 8.05 23.86
N ALA A 23 19.32 7.41 23.86
CA ALA A 23 20.00 7.09 22.63
C ALA A 23 18.97 6.35 21.79
N CYS A 24 18.22 7.10 21.00
CA CYS A 24 17.52 6.62 19.84
C CYS A 24 18.64 6.15 18.94
N SER A 25 19.09 4.91 19.17
CA SER A 25 19.82 4.11 18.21
C SER A 25 18.96 4.16 16.97
N ARG A 26 19.25 5.11 16.09
CA ARG A 26 18.60 5.25 14.81
C ARG A 26 18.99 3.99 14.05
N ALA A 27 18.17 2.94 14.19
CA ALA A 27 18.39 1.69 13.50
C ALA A 27 18.58 2.06 12.03
N MET A 28 19.74 1.73 11.47
CA MET A 28 20.04 2.08 10.09
C MET A 28 19.06 1.31 9.22
N SER A 29 18.18 2.03 8.52
CA SER A 29 17.28 1.39 7.58
C SER A 29 18.10 0.73 6.48
N LYS A 30 17.75 -0.53 6.19
CA LYS A 30 18.31 -1.31 5.10
C LYS A 30 17.32 -1.31 3.94
N ILE A 31 17.86 -1.40 2.73
CA ILE A 31 17.06 -1.65 1.53
C ILE A 31 16.99 -3.17 1.38
N VAL A 32 15.78 -3.71 1.41
CA VAL A 32 15.47 -5.14 1.24
C VAL A 32 14.55 -5.28 0.03
N ALA A 33 14.67 -6.37 -0.72
CA ALA A 33 13.73 -6.69 -1.79
C ALA A 33 12.55 -7.48 -1.21
N ASP A 34 11.33 -7.17 -1.63
CA ASP A 34 10.15 -7.91 -1.20
C ASP A 34 10.02 -9.23 -1.96
N ILE A 35 9.00 -10.01 -1.59
CA ILE A 35 8.65 -11.27 -2.25
C ILE A 35 8.36 -11.15 -3.75
N THR A 36 8.12 -9.94 -4.26
CA THR A 36 7.94 -9.62 -5.69
C THR A 36 9.23 -9.09 -6.35
N GLY A 37 10.33 -9.02 -5.61
CA GLY A 37 11.64 -8.54 -6.07
C GLY A 37 11.80 -7.01 -6.03
N ASN A 38 10.87 -6.26 -5.42
CA ASN A 38 10.91 -4.80 -5.41
C ASN A 38 11.54 -4.24 -4.13
N PRO A 39 12.40 -3.22 -4.23
CA PRO A 39 13.08 -2.67 -3.06
C PRO A 39 12.13 -1.85 -2.18
N TYR A 40 12.29 -1.97 -0.87
CA TYR A 40 11.65 -1.14 0.14
C TYR A 40 12.58 -0.96 1.35
N LYS A 41 12.27 0.02 2.20
CA LYS A 41 13.12 0.39 3.35
C LYS A 41 12.52 -0.13 4.64
N LEU A 42 13.29 -0.88 5.41
CA LEU A 42 12.93 -1.33 6.75
C LEU A 42 14.14 -1.37 7.68
N THR A 43 13.87 -1.42 8.98
CA THR A 43 14.90 -1.42 10.03
C THR A 43 15.22 -2.80 10.61
N SER A 44 14.41 -3.84 10.36
CA SER A 44 14.66 -5.19 10.90
C SER A 44 14.29 -6.32 9.94
N ASP A 45 14.96 -7.47 10.09
CA ASP A 45 14.72 -8.67 9.27
C ASP A 45 13.34 -9.29 9.57
N LYS A 46 12.88 -9.22 10.82
CA LYS A 46 11.52 -9.62 11.22
C LYS A 46 10.47 -8.77 10.52
N ALA A 47 10.68 -7.47 10.43
CA ALA A 47 9.78 -6.58 9.71
C ALA A 47 9.73 -6.90 8.21
N ALA A 48 10.87 -7.29 7.62
CA ALA A 48 10.92 -7.70 6.22
C ALA A 48 10.13 -9.00 5.98
N TRP A 49 10.30 -10.00 6.85
CA TRP A 49 9.49 -11.21 6.81
C TRP A 49 7.99 -10.92 6.92
N ASN A 50 7.59 -10.10 7.90
CA ASN A 50 6.19 -9.73 8.07
C ASN A 50 5.65 -8.93 6.87
N MET A 51 6.49 -8.15 6.19
CA MET A 51 6.10 -7.46 4.96
C MET A 51 5.79 -8.47 3.86
N ASP A 52 6.68 -9.44 3.61
CA ASP A 52 6.48 -10.45 2.57
C ASP A 52 5.19 -11.25 2.82
N GLU A 53 4.95 -11.66 4.06
CA GLU A 53 3.72 -12.34 4.46
C GLU A 53 2.47 -11.43 4.29
N SER A 54 2.59 -10.14 4.58
CA SER A 54 1.49 -9.20 4.36
C SER A 54 1.18 -8.99 2.87
N ILE A 55 2.20 -9.02 2.01
CA ILE A 55 2.03 -8.95 0.56
C ILE A 55 1.34 -10.22 0.07
N ILE A 56 1.73 -11.39 0.57
CA ILE A 56 1.04 -12.66 0.28
C ILE A 56 -0.44 -12.57 0.70
N ASP A 57 -0.72 -12.05 1.89
CA ASP A 57 -2.09 -11.90 2.37
C ASP A 57 -2.91 -10.96 1.49
N MET A 58 -2.33 -9.87 0.99
CA MET A 58 -3.00 -8.94 0.07
C MET A 58 -3.17 -9.50 -1.36
N LEU A 59 -2.27 -10.41 -1.78
CA LEU A 59 -2.43 -11.16 -3.03
C LEU A 59 -3.59 -12.16 -2.91
N SER A 60 -3.79 -12.75 -1.73
CA SER A 60 -4.95 -13.57 -1.40
C SER A 60 -6.23 -12.75 -1.31
N SER A 61 -7.35 -13.28 -1.81
CA SER A 61 -8.66 -12.63 -1.64
C SER A 61 -9.19 -12.72 -0.21
N ASN A 62 -8.74 -13.70 0.57
CA ASN A 62 -9.41 -14.15 1.81
C ASN A 62 -8.67 -13.79 3.10
N ASN A 63 -7.47 -13.22 3.00
CA ASN A 63 -6.66 -12.90 4.17
C ASN A 63 -6.71 -11.41 4.49
N ASP A 64 -6.47 -11.08 5.76
CA ASP A 64 -6.35 -9.73 6.27
C ASP A 64 -4.88 -9.46 6.60
N ALA A 65 -4.25 -8.55 5.86
CA ALA A 65 -2.84 -8.21 6.03
C ALA A 65 -2.60 -7.22 7.20
N ARG A 66 -3.65 -6.57 7.72
CA ARG A 66 -3.54 -5.48 8.70
C ARG A 66 -2.85 -5.89 10.00
N PRO A 67 -3.07 -7.08 10.60
CA PRO A 67 -2.38 -7.47 11.83
C PRO A 67 -0.86 -7.46 11.66
N LYS A 68 -0.35 -8.09 10.58
CA LYS A 68 1.09 -8.15 10.29
C LYS A 68 1.67 -6.77 9.98
N LEU A 69 0.95 -5.95 9.20
CA LEU A 69 1.37 -4.58 8.91
C LEU A 69 1.45 -3.71 10.17
N ARG A 70 0.54 -3.90 11.14
CA ARG A 70 0.59 -3.21 12.44
C ARG A 70 1.76 -3.66 13.29
N GLU A 71 2.12 -4.95 13.28
CA GLU A 71 3.34 -5.43 13.93
C GLU A 71 4.60 -4.79 13.33
N ILE A 72 4.66 -4.64 12.00
CA ILE A 72 5.76 -3.92 11.36
C ILE A 72 5.86 -2.49 11.89
N LEU A 73 4.74 -1.78 12.05
CA LEU A 73 4.75 -0.40 12.57
C LEU A 73 5.08 -0.29 14.07
N GLN A 74 4.91 -1.37 14.85
CA GLN A 74 5.40 -1.42 16.23
C GLN A 74 6.92 -1.49 16.28
N ASP A 75 7.53 -2.26 15.36
CA ASP A 75 8.97 -2.43 15.26
C ASP A 75 9.63 -1.28 14.45
N ASP A 76 8.92 -0.72 13.48
CA ASP A 76 9.37 0.32 12.53
C ASP A 76 8.24 1.32 12.22
N ALA A 77 8.00 2.25 13.14
CA ALA A 77 7.00 3.32 12.97
C ALA A 77 7.30 4.24 11.76
N GLY A 78 8.52 4.16 11.18
CA GLY A 78 8.95 4.91 10.02
C GLY A 78 8.60 4.26 8.67
N SER A 79 8.06 3.04 8.65
CA SER A 79 7.73 2.34 7.40
C SER A 79 6.59 3.02 6.64
N SER A 80 6.92 3.86 5.67
CA SER A 80 5.95 4.53 4.80
C SER A 80 5.11 3.54 4.00
N PHE A 81 5.74 2.49 3.46
CA PHE A 81 5.03 1.48 2.68
C PHE A 81 3.99 0.74 3.51
N SER A 82 4.31 0.34 4.76
CA SER A 82 3.34 -0.32 5.65
C SER A 82 2.13 0.57 5.93
N LYS A 83 2.32 1.88 6.15
CA LYS A 83 1.20 2.82 6.35
C LYS A 83 0.30 2.89 5.13
N ILE A 84 0.90 2.95 3.94
CA ILE A 84 0.15 2.99 2.67
C ILE A 84 -0.64 1.69 2.46
N LEU A 85 -0.04 0.53 2.71
CA LEU A 85 -0.72 -0.77 2.57
C LEU A 85 -1.86 -0.95 3.59
N ILE A 86 -1.69 -0.47 4.83
CA ILE A 86 -2.78 -0.44 5.81
C ILE A 86 -3.95 0.39 5.31
N LEU A 87 -3.69 1.56 4.72
CA LEU A 87 -4.76 2.37 4.14
C LEU A 87 -5.48 1.61 3.03
N PHE A 88 -4.75 0.98 2.10
CA PHE A 88 -5.37 0.15 1.05
C PHE A 88 -6.26 -0.95 1.61
N GLU A 89 -5.79 -1.72 2.59
CA GLU A 89 -6.60 -2.78 3.21
C GLU A 89 -7.86 -2.20 3.85
N ASN A 90 -7.73 -1.10 4.58
CA ASN A 90 -8.88 -0.45 5.18
C ASN A 90 -9.92 -0.02 4.14
N LEU A 91 -9.47 0.59 3.03
CA LEU A 91 -10.33 1.01 1.94
C LEU A 91 -10.97 -0.18 1.20
N ARG A 92 -10.24 -1.29 1.03
CA ARG A 92 -10.73 -2.54 0.42
C ARG A 92 -11.89 -3.14 1.23
N TYR A 93 -11.84 -3.02 2.55
CA TYR A 93 -12.92 -3.45 3.45
C TYR A 93 -14.02 -2.39 3.64
N GLY A 94 -14.04 -1.33 2.83
CA GLY A 94 -15.10 -0.32 2.85
C GLY A 94 -15.07 0.62 4.06
N MET A 95 -13.92 0.75 4.73
CA MET A 95 -13.75 1.71 5.82
C MET A 95 -13.58 3.14 5.27
N ASP A 96 -14.14 4.12 5.98
CA ASP A 96 -14.16 5.52 5.52
C ASP A 96 -13.69 6.53 6.59
N TYR A 97 -13.71 7.82 6.24
CA TYR A 97 -13.20 8.93 7.05
C TYR A 97 -13.90 9.13 8.40
N ARG A 98 -15.07 8.52 8.61
CA ARG A 98 -15.75 8.57 9.91
C ARG A 98 -14.98 7.80 10.98
N ILE A 99 -14.03 6.96 10.55
CA ILE A 99 -13.05 6.30 11.40
C ILE A 99 -11.83 7.23 11.52
N PRO A 100 -11.56 7.80 12.72
CA PRO A 100 -10.48 8.78 12.91
C PRO A 100 -9.10 8.31 12.44
N GLU A 101 -8.82 7.02 12.59
CA GLU A 101 -7.56 6.39 12.18
C GLU A 101 -7.36 6.47 10.66
N ILE A 102 -8.44 6.41 9.87
CA ILE A 102 -8.38 6.53 8.41
C ILE A 102 -8.14 7.97 8.02
N ALA A 103 -8.87 8.92 8.64
CA ALA A 103 -8.65 10.35 8.41
C ALA A 103 -7.21 10.77 8.71
N GLN A 104 -6.64 10.27 9.82
CA GLN A 104 -5.24 10.52 10.16
C GLN A 104 -4.27 9.91 9.14
N SER A 105 -4.53 8.66 8.70
CA SER A 105 -3.70 7.98 7.71
C SER A 105 -3.68 8.72 6.38
N LEU A 106 -4.82 9.29 5.94
CA LEU A 106 -4.92 10.07 4.71
C LEU A 106 -4.06 11.35 4.78
N VAL A 107 -4.19 12.12 5.87
CA VAL A 107 -3.39 13.33 6.08
C VAL A 107 -1.90 13.01 6.12
N GLU A 108 -1.52 11.93 6.80
CA GLU A 108 -0.13 11.51 6.89
C GLU A 108 0.42 11.11 5.51
N ILE A 109 -0.32 10.32 4.72
CA ILE A 109 0.10 9.86 3.39
C ILE A 109 0.19 11.01 2.39
N GLU A 110 -0.77 11.94 2.42
CA GLU A 110 -0.73 13.16 1.62
C GLU A 110 0.49 14.01 1.98
N GLY A 111 0.78 14.18 3.28
CA GLY A 111 1.97 14.87 3.76
C GLY A 111 3.26 14.22 3.24
N MET A 112 3.39 12.89 3.32
CA MET A 112 4.56 12.16 2.82
C MET A 112 4.78 12.34 1.31
N LEU A 113 3.70 12.42 0.52
CA LEU A 113 3.75 12.70 -0.91
C LEU A 113 4.26 14.12 -1.19
N VAL A 114 3.71 15.13 -0.52
CA VAL A 114 4.08 16.54 -0.71
C VAL A 114 5.53 16.81 -0.30
N GLU A 115 5.98 16.20 0.78
CA GLU A 115 7.36 16.35 1.27
C GLU A 115 8.40 15.60 0.41
N GLY A 116 7.98 14.76 -0.53
CA GLY A 116 8.87 13.99 -1.40
C GLY A 116 9.70 12.94 -0.65
N LYS A 117 9.22 12.44 0.49
CA LYS A 117 9.93 11.46 1.33
C LYS A 117 9.79 10.02 0.83
N LEU A 118 8.83 9.78 -0.06
CA LEU A 118 8.53 8.46 -0.61
C LEU A 118 9.48 8.09 -1.75
N THR A 119 9.80 6.80 -1.85
CA THR A 119 10.37 6.25 -3.08
C THR A 119 9.36 6.37 -4.23
N ARG A 120 9.82 6.22 -5.47
CA ARG A 120 8.94 6.32 -6.64
C ARG A 120 7.79 5.31 -6.60
N ARG A 121 8.06 4.06 -6.18
CA ARG A 121 7.04 3.01 -6.01
C ARG A 121 6.02 3.41 -4.94
N GLU A 122 6.48 3.77 -3.75
CA GLU A 122 5.62 4.21 -2.65
C GLU A 122 4.77 5.42 -3.04
N GLY A 123 5.32 6.36 -3.83
CA GLY A 123 4.59 7.51 -4.33
C GLY A 123 3.40 7.13 -5.23
N TYR A 124 3.57 6.14 -6.12
CA TYR A 124 2.45 5.65 -6.92
C TYR A 124 1.38 4.96 -6.06
N TYR A 125 1.79 4.14 -5.09
CA TYR A 125 0.86 3.49 -4.17
C TYR A 125 0.10 4.51 -3.31
N ALA A 126 0.80 5.50 -2.77
CA ALA A 126 0.19 6.57 -1.97
C ALA A 126 -0.83 7.36 -2.81
N ALA A 127 -0.45 7.78 -4.02
CA ALA A 127 -1.35 8.49 -4.92
C ALA A 127 -2.56 7.64 -5.33
N ALA A 128 -2.36 6.34 -5.52
CA ALA A 128 -3.41 5.39 -5.85
C ALA A 128 -4.38 5.19 -4.67
N ALA A 129 -3.87 5.06 -3.43
CA ALA A 129 -4.70 4.94 -2.23
C ALA A 129 -5.57 6.18 -2.02
N LEU A 130 -5.02 7.38 -2.21
CA LEU A 130 -5.79 8.63 -2.19
C LEU A 130 -6.86 8.65 -3.30
N ALA A 131 -6.52 8.23 -4.51
CA ALA A 131 -7.49 8.13 -5.61
C ALA A 131 -8.60 7.11 -5.32
N TRP A 132 -8.29 5.98 -4.68
CA TRP A 132 -9.28 4.99 -4.25
C TRP A 132 -10.24 5.59 -3.22
N TYR A 133 -9.70 6.26 -2.21
CA TYR A 133 -10.49 6.89 -1.16
C TYR A 133 -11.50 7.91 -1.71
N GLU A 134 -11.09 8.71 -2.71
CA GLU A 134 -11.95 9.67 -3.40
C GLU A 134 -12.95 9.03 -4.39
N GLY A 135 -12.99 7.69 -4.49
CA GLY A 135 -13.85 6.95 -5.42
C GLY A 135 -13.38 6.99 -6.88
N TYR A 136 -12.18 7.52 -7.16
CA TYR A 136 -11.58 7.54 -8.50
C TYR A 136 -10.89 6.21 -8.83
N TYR A 137 -11.64 5.11 -8.82
CA TYR A 137 -11.10 3.75 -8.98
C TYR A 137 -10.34 3.53 -10.29
N LEU A 138 -10.82 4.08 -11.42
CA LEU A 138 -10.09 4.02 -12.69
C LEU A 138 -8.72 4.70 -12.62
N LYS A 139 -8.65 5.84 -11.92
CA LYS A 139 -7.40 6.57 -11.70
C LYS A 139 -6.46 5.79 -10.78
N CYS A 140 -7.00 5.17 -9.74
CA CYS A 140 -6.25 4.28 -8.85
C CYS A 140 -5.58 3.15 -9.64
N GLY A 141 -6.35 2.42 -10.47
CA GLY A 141 -5.83 1.34 -11.31
C GLY A 141 -4.71 1.83 -12.24
N ALA A 142 -4.93 2.95 -12.94
CA ALA A 142 -3.93 3.52 -13.85
C ALA A 142 -2.64 3.95 -13.14
N LEU A 143 -2.72 4.51 -11.92
CA LEU A 143 -1.55 4.89 -11.13
C LEU A 143 -0.73 3.67 -10.71
N LEU A 144 -1.39 2.58 -10.30
CA LEU A 144 -0.75 1.32 -9.96
C LEU A 144 -0.09 0.67 -11.18
N GLU A 145 -0.77 0.66 -12.33
CA GLU A 145 -0.15 0.18 -13.58
C GLU A 145 1.04 1.04 -14.01
N THR A 146 1.00 2.35 -13.76
CA THR A 146 2.15 3.23 -14.05
C THR A 146 3.37 2.89 -13.18
N SER A 147 3.15 2.38 -11.96
CA SER A 147 4.25 1.93 -11.09
C SER A 147 5.05 0.78 -11.71
N LEU A 148 4.39 -0.09 -12.48
CA LEU A 148 4.98 -1.27 -13.13
C LEU A 148 6.03 -0.92 -14.20
N VAL A 149 6.03 0.31 -14.70
CA VAL A 149 7.08 0.80 -15.61
C VAL A 149 8.47 0.69 -14.98
N ASN A 150 8.57 0.91 -13.66
CA ASN A 150 9.84 0.87 -12.93
C ASN A 150 9.99 -0.38 -12.05
N SER A 151 8.88 -1.06 -11.78
CA SER A 151 8.77 -2.21 -10.89
C SER A 151 8.08 -3.36 -11.62
N ARG A 152 8.71 -3.85 -12.69
CA ARG A 152 8.11 -4.78 -13.68
C ARG A 152 7.56 -6.08 -13.10
N GLY A 153 8.07 -6.52 -11.94
CA GLY A 153 7.66 -7.74 -11.24
C GLY A 153 6.63 -7.53 -10.13
N ASP A 154 6.12 -6.29 -9.93
CA ASP A 154 5.26 -5.95 -8.79
C ASP A 154 3.86 -6.53 -8.91
N LEU A 155 3.72 -7.81 -8.55
CA LEU A 155 2.45 -8.52 -8.62
C LEU A 155 1.39 -7.90 -7.69
N LEU A 156 1.81 -7.25 -6.60
CA LEU A 156 0.90 -6.54 -5.71
C LEU A 156 0.26 -5.35 -6.42
N ALA A 157 1.02 -4.59 -7.21
CA ALA A 157 0.48 -3.47 -7.97
C ALA A 157 -0.55 -3.95 -9.00
N VAL A 158 -0.29 -5.08 -9.69
CA VAL A 158 -1.25 -5.72 -10.60
C VAL A 158 -2.54 -6.09 -9.87
N ARG A 159 -2.42 -6.73 -8.70
CA ARG A 159 -3.57 -7.16 -7.89
C ARG A 159 -4.42 -5.99 -7.43
N LEU A 160 -3.79 -4.95 -6.88
CA LEU A 160 -4.51 -3.75 -6.43
C LEU A 160 -5.14 -2.98 -7.60
N ALA A 161 -4.50 -2.97 -8.78
CA ALA A 161 -5.07 -2.38 -9.98
C ALA A 161 -6.32 -3.16 -10.43
N GLN A 162 -6.25 -4.50 -10.42
CA GLN A 162 -7.39 -5.36 -10.73
C GLN A 162 -8.56 -5.10 -9.78
N ASN A 163 -8.30 -5.01 -8.47
CA ASN A 163 -9.32 -4.68 -7.47
C ASN A 163 -9.96 -3.31 -7.73
N ALA A 164 -9.16 -2.31 -8.15
CA ALA A 164 -9.68 -0.99 -8.48
C ALA A 164 -10.58 -1.05 -9.73
N TYR A 165 -10.21 -1.82 -10.75
CA TYR A 165 -11.03 -1.99 -11.94
C TYR A 165 -12.31 -2.78 -11.68
N LEU A 166 -12.30 -3.75 -10.75
CA LEU A 166 -13.49 -4.42 -10.25
C LEU A 166 -14.42 -3.41 -9.57
N ALA A 167 -13.91 -2.59 -8.65
CA ALA A 167 -14.69 -1.54 -7.97
C ALA A 167 -15.25 -0.50 -8.95
N ALA A 168 -14.56 -0.25 -10.06
CA ALA A 168 -15.01 0.64 -11.13
C ALA A 168 -16.06 0.01 -12.07
N GLY A 169 -16.33 -1.30 -11.97
CA GLY A 169 -17.16 -2.03 -12.95
C GLY A 169 -16.53 -2.10 -14.35
N SER A 170 -15.20 -2.00 -14.45
CA SER A 170 -14.48 -1.95 -15.72
C SER A 170 -13.98 -3.33 -16.14
N SER A 171 -14.89 -4.25 -16.48
CA SER A 171 -14.56 -5.66 -16.80
C SER A 171 -13.44 -5.80 -17.83
N LYS A 172 -13.40 -4.91 -18.84
CA LYS A 172 -12.31 -4.91 -19.83
C LYS A 172 -10.95 -4.67 -19.19
N ASN A 173 -10.84 -3.76 -18.22
CA ASN A 173 -9.57 -3.44 -17.58
C ASN A 173 -9.16 -4.50 -16.53
N VAL A 174 -10.12 -5.20 -15.91
CA VAL A 174 -9.85 -6.28 -14.95
C VAL A 174 -8.97 -7.38 -15.54
N LEU A 175 -9.22 -7.79 -16.79
CA LEU A 175 -8.38 -8.79 -17.47
C LEU A 175 -7.14 -8.14 -18.11
N ASN A 176 -7.29 -6.98 -18.75
CA ASN A 176 -6.19 -6.32 -19.45
C ASN A 176 -5.04 -5.90 -18.53
N CYS A 177 -5.32 -5.50 -17.29
CA CYS A 177 -4.29 -5.11 -16.34
C CYS A 177 -3.42 -6.30 -15.90
N VAL A 178 -3.89 -7.54 -16.10
CA VAL A 178 -3.11 -8.75 -15.85
C VAL A 178 -2.32 -9.12 -17.11
N ILE A 179 -3.00 -9.33 -18.25
CA ILE A 179 -2.37 -9.80 -19.51
C ILE A 179 -1.20 -8.92 -19.97
N ARG A 180 -1.31 -7.59 -19.80
CA ARG A 180 -0.34 -6.66 -20.38
C ARG A 180 0.97 -6.54 -19.59
N GLN A 181 1.05 -7.16 -18.42
CA GLN A 181 2.12 -6.87 -17.49
C GLN A 181 3.26 -7.88 -17.62
N PRO A 182 4.52 -7.42 -17.78
CA PRO A 182 5.68 -8.31 -17.85
C PRO A 182 5.81 -9.25 -16.64
N SER A 183 5.31 -8.82 -15.46
CA SER A 183 5.23 -9.65 -14.24
C SER A 183 4.48 -10.97 -14.43
N THR A 184 3.68 -11.10 -15.49
CA THR A 184 2.96 -12.33 -15.82
C THR A 184 3.79 -13.35 -16.60
N GLN A 185 4.86 -12.90 -17.28
CA GLN A 185 5.77 -13.77 -18.03
C GLN A 185 6.94 -14.24 -17.16
N ASP A 186 7.40 -13.36 -16.26
CA ASP A 186 8.56 -13.60 -15.38
C ASP A 186 8.16 -13.69 -13.89
N SER A 187 6.92 -14.08 -13.60
CA SER A 187 6.47 -14.17 -12.21
C SER A 187 7.31 -15.21 -11.44
N PRO A 188 7.75 -14.91 -10.22
CA PRO A 188 8.40 -15.91 -9.38
C PRO A 188 7.49 -17.13 -9.21
N LYS A 189 8.05 -18.35 -9.33
CA LYS A 189 7.28 -19.60 -9.27
C LYS A 189 6.40 -19.73 -8.02
N HIS A 190 6.86 -19.20 -6.88
CA HIS A 190 6.08 -19.24 -5.63
C HIS A 190 4.84 -18.32 -5.65
N LEU A 191 4.73 -17.40 -6.62
CA LEU A 191 3.58 -16.51 -6.79
C LEU A 191 2.64 -16.91 -7.93
N GLU A 192 2.98 -17.96 -8.68
CA GLU A 192 2.24 -18.41 -9.87
C GLU A 192 0.77 -18.68 -9.58
N GLY A 193 0.44 -19.32 -8.45
CA GLY A 193 -0.94 -19.58 -8.06
C GLY A 193 -1.79 -18.31 -7.89
N TYR A 194 -1.21 -17.23 -7.36
CA TYR A 194 -1.91 -15.93 -7.23
C TYR A 194 -2.15 -15.30 -8.60
N LEU A 195 -1.16 -15.39 -9.50
CA LEU A 195 -1.28 -14.92 -10.87
C LEU A 195 -2.40 -15.65 -11.63
N LEU A 196 -2.45 -16.98 -11.54
CA LEU A 196 -3.51 -17.79 -12.14
C LEU A 196 -4.89 -17.40 -11.59
N GLY A 197 -5.00 -17.16 -10.29
CA GLY A 197 -6.24 -16.66 -9.68
C GLY A 197 -6.68 -15.30 -10.23
N MET A 198 -5.74 -14.40 -10.52
CA MET A 198 -6.03 -13.12 -11.16
C MET A 198 -6.48 -13.28 -12.62
N PHE A 199 -5.89 -14.20 -13.39
CA PHE A 199 -6.36 -14.53 -14.73
C PHE A 199 -7.77 -15.11 -14.71
N ALA A 200 -8.02 -16.10 -13.85
CA ALA A 200 -9.35 -16.70 -13.68
C ALA A 200 -10.41 -15.63 -13.35
N THR A 201 -10.10 -14.70 -12.44
CA THR A 201 -10.96 -13.56 -12.12
C THR A 201 -11.25 -12.71 -13.37
N GLY A 202 -10.22 -12.36 -14.13
CA GLY A 202 -10.38 -11.57 -15.35
C GLY A 202 -11.21 -12.28 -16.44
N TYR A 203 -11.07 -13.60 -16.59
CA TYR A 203 -11.85 -14.38 -17.55
C TYR A 203 -13.32 -14.48 -17.16
N VAL A 204 -13.61 -14.70 -15.88
CA VAL A 204 -14.99 -14.71 -15.35
C VAL A 204 -15.65 -13.36 -15.58
N GLU A 205 -14.98 -12.26 -15.22
CA GLU A 205 -15.52 -10.90 -15.34
C GLU A 205 -15.75 -10.46 -16.79
N THR A 206 -15.02 -11.04 -17.74
CA THR A 206 -15.17 -10.77 -19.19
C THR A 206 -16.05 -11.79 -19.90
N GLY A 207 -16.62 -12.77 -19.20
CA GLY A 207 -17.43 -13.85 -19.78
C GLY A 207 -16.66 -14.78 -20.72
N SER A 208 -15.33 -14.77 -20.66
CA SER A 208 -14.44 -15.47 -21.58
C SER A 208 -14.02 -16.85 -21.06
N LEU A 209 -14.98 -17.64 -20.56
CA LEU A 209 -14.73 -18.91 -19.87
C LEU A 209 -14.08 -19.97 -20.78
N LEU A 210 -14.46 -20.04 -22.06
CA LEU A 210 -13.84 -20.97 -23.01
C LEU A 210 -12.34 -20.69 -23.19
N ARG A 211 -11.93 -19.41 -23.16
CA ARG A 211 -10.52 -19.05 -23.21
C ARG A 211 -9.78 -19.43 -21.94
N ALA A 212 -10.45 -19.39 -20.78
CA ALA A 212 -9.86 -19.88 -19.54
C ALA A 212 -9.54 -21.38 -19.65
N GLU A 213 -10.48 -22.19 -20.14
CA GLU A 213 -10.28 -23.64 -20.33
C GLU A 213 -9.14 -23.94 -21.31
N GLU A 214 -9.04 -23.19 -22.42
CA GLU A 214 -7.95 -23.32 -23.40
C GLU A 214 -6.56 -23.01 -22.79
N GLU A 215 -6.51 -22.12 -21.80
CA GLU A 215 -5.30 -21.74 -21.07
C GLU A 215 -5.04 -22.59 -19.81
N GLY A 216 -5.90 -23.58 -19.53
CA GLY A 216 -5.75 -24.49 -18.39
C GLY A 216 -6.20 -23.91 -17.04
N LEU A 217 -7.11 -22.92 -17.06
CA LEU A 217 -7.73 -22.29 -15.89
C LEU A 217 -9.15 -22.79 -15.61
#